data_AF-A0A1C6BL47-F1
#
_entry.id   AF-A0A1C6BL47-F1
#
_cell.length_a   1.000
_cell.length_b   1.000
_cell.length_c   1.000
_cell.angle_alpha   90.00
_cell.angle_beta   90.00
_cell.angle_gamma   90.00
#
_symmetry.space_group_name_H-M   'P 1'
#
loop_
_entity.id
_entity.type
_entity.pdbx_description
1 polymer ?
#
loop_
_entity_poly.entity_id
_entity_poly.type
_entity_poly.pdbx_seq_one_letter_code
_entity_poly.pdbx_strand_id
1 'polypeptide(L)'
;MSEQFGYGTRFYKTVSDDLKSILPDVKSFSPTNLKYMRYFYEMYPDAVICPQVEDELITDANRPQVGDDLQIIFRIPWGHNKIILDKCKGNSAKALFYIRRSI
;
A
#
# COMPACT_ATOMS: atom_id res chain seq x y z
N MET A 1 -12.87 -9.15 -0.24
CA MET A 1 -11.95 -10.11 -0.89
C MET A 1 -11.70 -11.40 -0.09
N SER A 2 -11.06 -11.43 1.09
CA SER A 2 -10.79 -12.73 1.77
C SER A 2 -12.03 -13.52 2.18
N GLU A 3 -13.07 -12.85 2.71
CA GLU A 3 -14.33 -13.53 3.06
C GLU A 3 -15.16 -13.88 1.82
N GLN A 4 -14.97 -13.14 0.73
CA GLN A 4 -15.71 -13.30 -0.51
C GLN A 4 -15.16 -14.45 -1.37
N PHE A 5 -13.86 -14.76 -1.24
CA PHE A 5 -13.17 -15.84 -1.97
C PHE A 5 -12.72 -17.00 -1.07
N GLY A 6 -13.10 -17.02 0.21
CA GLY A 6 -12.82 -18.14 1.12
C GLY A 6 -11.33 -18.36 1.44
N TYR A 7 -10.50 -17.32 1.35
CA TYR A 7 -9.08 -17.43 1.71
C TYR A 7 -8.93 -17.59 3.22
N GLY A 8 -8.80 -18.84 3.67
CA GLY A 8 -8.61 -19.20 5.07
C GLY A 8 -7.32 -18.64 5.66
N THR A 9 -7.16 -18.76 6.98
CA THR A 9 -6.00 -18.26 7.73
C THR A 9 -4.65 -18.76 7.22
N ARG A 10 -4.62 -19.91 6.52
CA ARG A 10 -3.42 -20.46 5.88
C ARG A 10 -2.97 -19.70 4.65
N PHE A 11 -3.84 -18.98 3.95
CA PHE A 11 -3.51 -18.32 2.67
C PHE A 11 -2.28 -17.41 2.78
N TYR A 12 -2.31 -16.45 3.71
CA TYR A 12 -1.19 -15.52 3.91
C TYR A 12 0.07 -16.21 4.42
N LYS A 13 -0.06 -17.35 5.11
CA LYS A 13 1.09 -18.15 5.56
C LYS A 13 1.76 -18.81 4.36
N THR A 14 0.99 -19.51 3.54
CA THR A 14 1.47 -20.15 2.30
C THR A 14 2.15 -19.14 1.39
N VAL A 15 1.48 -18.02 1.09
CA VAL A 15 2.07 -16.96 0.23
C VAL A 15 3.34 -16.36 0.84
N SER A 16 3.38 -16.16 2.16
CA SER A 16 4.59 -15.70 2.85
C SER A 16 5.75 -16.68 2.68
N ASP A 17 5.49 -17.96 2.90
CA ASP A 17 6.53 -19.00 2.87
C ASP A 17 7.06 -19.17 1.43
N ASP A 18 6.16 -19.17 0.43
CA ASP A 18 6.53 -19.22 -0.99
C ASP A 18 7.37 -18.01 -1.41
N LEU A 19 6.94 -16.79 -1.08
CA LEU A 19 7.67 -15.57 -1.44
C LEU A 19 9.05 -15.49 -0.78
N LYS A 20 9.18 -15.92 0.48
CA LYS A 20 10.48 -16.00 1.16
C LYS A 20 11.40 -17.06 0.55
N SER A 21 10.84 -18.16 0.04
CA SER A 21 11.62 -19.18 -0.67
C SER A 21 12.14 -18.67 -2.01
N ILE A 22 11.33 -17.90 -2.74
CA ILE A 22 11.71 -17.35 -4.05
C ILE A 22 12.66 -16.15 -3.91
N LEU A 23 12.47 -15.33 -2.86
CA LEU A 23 13.22 -14.11 -2.59
C LEU A 23 13.84 -14.13 -1.19
N PRO A 24 14.88 -14.96 -0.95
CA PRO A 24 15.44 -15.18 0.39
C PRO A 24 16.05 -13.94 1.04
N ASP A 25 16.56 -12.99 0.23
CA ASP A 25 17.15 -11.75 0.73
C ASP A 25 16.10 -10.71 1.19
N VAL A 26 14.83 -10.89 0.81
CA VAL A 26 13.75 -9.95 1.11
C VAL A 26 13.03 -10.33 2.40
N LYS A 27 13.30 -9.56 3.47
CA LYS A 27 12.69 -9.79 4.80
C LYS A 27 11.25 -9.27 4.94
N SER A 28 10.71 -8.66 3.89
CA SER A 28 9.45 -7.90 3.91
C SER A 28 8.19 -8.76 3.81
N PHE A 29 8.26 -10.04 3.43
CA PHE A 29 7.09 -10.87 3.15
C PHE A 29 6.55 -11.66 4.34
N SER A 30 6.32 -11.01 5.48
CA SER A 30 5.60 -11.66 6.59
C SER A 30 4.09 -11.73 6.32
N PRO A 31 3.35 -12.72 6.88
CA PRO A 31 1.90 -12.82 6.68
C PRO A 31 1.15 -11.54 7.09
N THR A 32 1.60 -10.90 8.17
CA THR A 32 1.06 -9.62 8.62
C THR A 32 1.37 -8.50 7.62
N ASN A 33 2.58 -8.44 7.07
CA ASN A 33 2.92 -7.42 6.08
C ASN A 33 2.13 -7.60 4.78
N LEU A 34 1.87 -8.84 4.35
CA LEU A 34 0.99 -9.14 3.21
C LEU A 34 -0.44 -8.65 3.44
N LYS A 35 -0.96 -8.76 4.67
CA LYS A 35 -2.26 -8.15 5.01
C LYS A 35 -2.23 -6.63 4.88
N TYR A 36 -1.17 -5.97 5.35
CA TYR A 36 -1.02 -4.53 5.19
C TYR A 36 -0.90 -4.09 3.74
N MET A 37 -0.17 -4.84 2.90
CA MET A 37 -0.10 -4.57 1.45
C MET A 37 -1.49 -4.61 0.82
N ARG A 38 -2.32 -5.59 1.21
CA ARG A 38 -3.71 -5.64 0.78
C ARG A 38 -4.54 -4.47 1.30
N TYR A 39 -4.46 -4.15 2.59
CA TYR A 39 -5.20 -3.03 3.16
C TYR A 39 -4.83 -1.70 2.51
N PHE A 40 -3.55 -1.53 2.16
CA PHE A 40 -3.08 -0.38 1.41
C PHE A 40 -3.75 -0.30 0.04
N TYR A 41 -3.78 -1.39 -0.72
CA TYR A 41 -4.46 -1.45 -2.02
C TYR A 41 -5.97 -1.20 -1.89
N GLU A 42 -6.62 -1.79 -0.88
CA GLU A 42 -8.06 -1.57 -0.62
C GLU A 42 -8.37 -0.13 -0.20
N MET A 43 -7.43 0.56 0.47
CA MET A 43 -7.59 1.96 0.88
C MET A 43 -7.39 2.94 -0.28
N TYR A 44 -6.55 2.60 -1.26
CA TYR A 44 -6.21 3.43 -2.41
C TYR A 44 -6.32 2.66 -3.73
N PRO A 45 -7.53 2.25 -4.15
CA PRO A 45 -7.71 1.40 -5.33
C PRO A 45 -7.30 2.09 -6.64
N ASP A 46 -7.41 3.43 -6.69
CA ASP A 46 -7.08 4.23 -7.87
C ASP A 46 -5.62 4.71 -7.88
N ALA A 47 -4.81 4.32 -6.89
CA ALA A 47 -3.41 4.68 -6.85
C ALA A 47 -2.65 3.94 -7.96
N VAL A 48 -2.01 4.71 -8.85
CA VAL A 48 -1.08 4.16 -9.83
C VAL A 48 0.14 3.65 -9.07
N ILE A 49 0.34 2.33 -9.06
CA ILE A 49 1.51 1.69 -8.44
C ILE A 49 2.74 2.03 -9.29
N CYS A 50 3.40 3.13 -8.95
CA CYS A 50 4.69 3.51 -9.49
C CYS A 50 5.78 3.08 -8.50
N PRO A 51 6.94 2.59 -8.97
CA PRO A 51 8.13 2.53 -8.13
C PRO A 51 8.37 3.90 -7.48
N GLN A 52 8.75 3.94 -6.21
CA GLN A 52 9.32 5.16 -5.61
C GLN A 52 10.60 5.48 -6.40
N VAL A 53 10.51 6.40 -7.36
CA VAL A 53 11.69 6.94 -8.03
C VAL A 53 12.25 8.03 -7.11
N GLU A 54 13.54 7.93 -6.78
CA GLU A 54 14.23 8.92 -5.95
C GLU A 54 14.55 10.22 -6.72
N ASP A 55 14.19 10.32 -8.01
CA ASP A 55 14.42 11.54 -8.77
C ASP A 55 13.41 11.73 -9.90
N GLU A 56 13.06 12.99 -10.12
CA GLU A 56 12.22 13.57 -11.18
C GLU A 56 10.72 13.23 -11.20
N LEU A 57 9.95 14.18 -10.64
CA LEU A 57 8.54 14.43 -10.93
C LEU A 57 8.33 14.64 -12.44
N ILE A 58 8.08 13.58 -13.20
CA ILE A 58 7.49 13.71 -14.54
C ILE A 58 6.03 14.15 -14.35
N THR A 59 5.84 15.46 -14.28
CA THR A 59 4.54 16.14 -14.32
C THR A 59 4.10 16.20 -15.78
N ASP A 60 3.54 15.11 -16.28
CA ASP A 60 2.85 15.14 -17.56
C ASP A 60 1.49 15.84 -17.35
N ALA A 61 1.41 17.09 -17.82
CA ALA A 61 0.41 18.12 -17.47
C ALA A 61 -1.06 17.81 -17.84
N ASN A 62 -1.38 16.57 -18.22
CA ASN A 62 -2.70 16.14 -18.68
C ASN A 62 -3.31 14.98 -17.86
N ARG A 63 -2.76 14.65 -16.69
CA ARG A 63 -3.43 13.69 -15.79
C ARG A 63 -4.62 14.36 -15.07
N PRO A 64 -5.78 13.69 -14.96
CA PRO A 64 -6.84 14.19 -14.10
C PRO A 64 -6.28 14.36 -12.68
N GLN A 65 -6.48 15.54 -12.08
CA GLN A 65 -5.90 15.96 -10.79
C GLN A 65 -6.03 14.91 -9.67
N VAL A 66 -7.08 14.07 -9.74
CA VAL A 66 -7.35 12.98 -8.81
C VAL A 66 -6.24 11.90 -8.80
N GLY A 67 -5.61 11.63 -9.94
CA GLY A 67 -4.54 10.62 -10.07
C GLY A 67 -3.18 11.08 -9.53
N ASP A 68 -2.88 12.38 -9.65
CA ASP A 68 -1.67 12.98 -9.09
C ASP A 68 -1.77 13.14 -7.57
N ASP A 69 -2.98 13.39 -7.06
CA ASP A 69 -3.26 13.53 -5.62
C ASP A 69 -2.96 12.26 -4.81
N LEU A 70 -2.97 11.08 -5.43
CA LEU A 70 -2.66 9.82 -4.76
C LEU A 70 -1.17 9.50 -4.74
N GLN A 71 -0.31 10.17 -5.52
CA GLN A 71 1.14 9.92 -5.51
C GLN A 71 1.78 10.24 -4.14
N ILE A 72 1.18 11.15 -3.37
CA ILE A 72 1.67 11.53 -2.03
C ILE A 72 1.70 10.36 -1.04
N ILE A 73 0.89 9.30 -1.26
CA ILE A 73 0.89 8.13 -0.38
C ILE A 73 2.22 7.36 -0.42
N PHE A 74 2.95 7.51 -1.54
CA PHE A 74 4.28 6.95 -1.74
C PHE A 74 5.39 7.89 -1.28
N ARG A 75 5.10 9.10 -0.78
CA ARG A 75 6.15 10.01 -0.28
C ARG A 75 6.47 9.80 1.20
N ILE A 76 5.62 9.05 1.92
CA ILE A 76 5.82 8.75 3.34
C ILE A 76 6.40 7.34 3.54
N PRO A 77 7.23 7.12 4.57
CA PRO A 77 7.76 5.78 4.88
C PRO A 77 6.64 4.75 5.11
N TRP A 78 6.90 3.49 4.75
CA TRP A 78 5.94 2.39 4.89
C TRP A 78 5.40 2.22 6.33
N GLY A 79 6.22 2.51 7.35
CA GLY A 79 5.79 2.52 8.75
C GLY A 79 4.66 3.53 9.04
N HIS A 80 4.73 4.73 8.45
CA HIS A 80 3.66 5.73 8.57
C HIS A 80 2.39 5.27 7.87
N ASN A 81 2.52 4.67 6.68
CA ASN A 81 1.38 4.08 5.97
C ASN A 81 0.66 3.03 6.84
N LYS A 82 1.39 2.13 7.53
CA LYS A 82 0.79 1.18 8.47
C LYS A 82 0.01 1.85 9.61
N ILE A 83 0.58 2.86 10.25
CA ILE A 83 -0.08 3.60 11.33
C ILE A 83 -1.37 4.26 10.83
N ILE A 84 -1.35 4.84 9.63
CA ILE A 84 -2.51 5.48 9.02
C ILE A 84 -3.59 4.44 8.71
N LEU A 85 -3.21 3.28 8.15
CA LEU A 85 -4.12 2.17 7.89
C LEU A 85 -4.84 1.71 9.16
N ASP A 86 -4.10 1.51 10.26
CA ASP A 86 -4.65 1.09 11.55
C ASP A 86 -5.63 2.12 12.14
N LYS A 87 -5.34 3.42 11.98
CA LYS A 87 -6.16 4.50 12.53
C LYS A 87 -7.35 4.90 11.67
N CYS A 88 -7.25 4.72 10.35
CA CYS A 88 -8.26 5.18 9.40
C CYS A 88 -9.22 4.08 8.95
N LYS A 89 -8.83 2.79 9.06
CA LYS A 89 -9.71 1.62 8.88
C LYS A 89 -10.63 1.69 7.64
N GLY A 90 -10.04 1.98 6.47
CA GLY A 90 -10.76 2.08 5.19
C GLY A 90 -11.33 3.46 4.85
N ASN A 91 -11.26 4.44 5.76
CA ASN A 91 -11.61 5.83 5.43
C ASN A 91 -10.46 6.51 4.67
N SER A 92 -10.52 6.43 3.35
CA SER A 92 -9.51 6.98 2.43
C SER A 92 -9.36 8.50 2.56
N ALA A 93 -10.45 9.26 2.69
CA ALA A 93 -10.42 10.72 2.83
C ALA A 93 -9.67 11.16 4.10
N LYS A 94 -9.92 10.49 5.23
CA LYS A 94 -9.21 10.72 6.50
C LYS A 94 -7.73 10.34 6.39
N ALA A 95 -7.44 9.25 5.67
CA ALA A 95 -6.07 8.81 5.46
C ALA A 95 -5.28 9.85 4.65
N LEU A 96 -5.84 10.33 3.54
CA LEU A 96 -5.23 11.39 2.70
C LEU A 96 -4.99 12.68 3.46
N PHE A 97 -5.92 13.07 4.36
CA PHE A 97 -5.70 14.22 5.24
C PHE A 97 -4.44 14.09 6.10
N TYR A 98 -4.20 12.92 6.71
CA TYR A 98 -3.00 12.71 7.52
C TYR A 98 -1.73 12.60 6.68
N ILE A 99 -1.79 11.99 5.50
CA ILE A 99 -0.64 11.90 4.59
C ILE A 99 -0.18 13.30 4.17
N ARG A 100 -1.12 14.17 3.77
CA ARG A 100 -0.83 15.57 3.41
C ARG A 100 -0.21 16.37 4.56
N ARG A 101 -0.50 16.01 5.82
CA ARG A 101 0.07 16.67 7.00
C ARG A 101 1.44 16.12 7.41
N SER A 102 1.85 14.98 6.84
CA SER A 102 3.12 14.32 7.14
C SER A 102 4.25 14.69 6.19
N ILE A 103 3.97 15.48 5.15
CA ILE A 103 4.89 15.96 4.11
C ILE A 103 5.07 17.46 4.26
#